data_AF-A0A0P0FV51-F1
#
_entry.id   AF-A0A0P0FV51-F1
#
_cell.length_a   1.000
_cell.length_b   1.000
_cell.length_c   1.000
_cell.angle_alpha   90.00
_cell.angle_beta   90.00
_cell.angle_gamma   90.00
#
_symmetry.space_group_name_H-M   'P 1'
#
loop_
_entity.id
_entity.type
_entity.pdbx_description
1 polymer ?
#
loop_
_entity_poly.entity_id
_entity_poly.type
_entity_poly.pdbx_seq_one_letter_code
_entity_poly.pdbx_strand_id
1 'polypeptide(L)'
;MFKWFERKKDAAKGDSKQTMVSCGITPAFIEKLKDNEIFVFGSNLQGLHGAGAARTAREYFGAIMGCGVGLQGQSYAIPTMHGGIKKIKPYVDDFIEFAKEHTELHFLVTRIGCGIAGFRDEEIAPLFKKTIGLTNISLPKEFIEIIIIQ
;
A
#
# COMPACT_ATOMS: atom_id res chain seq x y z
N MET A 1 0.13 44.13 47.80
CA MET A 1 -1.07 44.08 46.93
C MET A 1 -0.58 44.12 45.48
N PHE A 2 -1.08 43.22 44.61
CA PHE A 2 -1.08 43.21 43.11
C PHE A 2 -0.32 44.34 42.36
N LYS A 3 0.54 44.14 41.33
CA LYS A 3 0.46 43.35 40.07
C LYS A 3 1.91 43.17 39.48
N TRP A 4 2.25 42.13 38.70
CA TRP A 4 2.32 42.10 37.20
C TRP A 4 2.76 43.43 36.54
N PHE A 5 3.60 43.54 35.51
CA PHE A 5 3.98 42.74 34.33
C PHE A 5 5.50 43.01 34.04
N GLU A 6 6.28 42.32 33.21
CA GLU A 6 6.07 41.21 32.25
C GLU A 6 7.08 40.05 32.44
N ARG A 7 7.06 39.07 31.51
CA ARG A 7 8.24 38.27 31.07
C ARG A 7 8.05 37.92 29.59
N LYS A 8 9.10 38.10 28.76
CA LYS A 8 9.05 37.92 27.29
C LYS A 8 8.46 36.56 26.90
N LYS A 9 7.54 36.58 25.92
CA LYS A 9 7.13 35.39 25.15
C LYS A 9 8.14 35.14 24.05
N ASP A 10 9.18 34.36 24.34
CA ASP A 10 9.98 33.76 23.27
C ASP A 10 9.18 32.59 22.67
N ALA A 11 9.04 32.60 21.35
CA ALA A 11 8.13 31.72 20.64
C ALA A 11 8.59 30.26 20.71
N ALA A 12 7.73 29.39 21.24
CA ALA A 12 7.89 27.94 21.06
C ALA A 12 7.76 27.63 19.56
N LYS A 13 8.86 27.22 18.92
CA LYS A 13 8.83 26.64 17.58
C LYS A 13 7.85 25.47 17.60
N GLY A 14 6.91 25.46 16.67
CA GLY A 14 6.03 24.32 16.46
C GLY A 14 6.87 23.12 16.05
N ASP A 15 7.05 22.18 16.97
CA ASP A 15 7.68 20.90 16.69
C ASP A 15 6.76 20.12 15.75
N SER A 16 7.20 19.96 14.50
CA SER A 16 6.46 19.24 13.48
C SER A 16 6.46 17.77 13.84
N LYS A 17 5.45 17.33 14.61
CA LYS A 17 5.22 15.94 14.99
C LYS A 17 5.36 15.05 13.76
N GLN A 18 6.49 14.35 13.68
CA GLN A 18 6.76 13.41 12.62
C GLN A 18 5.75 12.27 12.79
N THR A 19 4.80 12.18 11.87
CA THR A 19 3.71 11.20 11.92
C THR A 19 4.31 9.81 12.05
N MET A 20 4.00 9.08 13.13
CA MET A 20 4.53 7.72 13.29
C MET A 20 3.96 6.81 12.21
N VAL A 21 4.79 6.50 11.22
CA VAL A 21 4.46 5.55 10.15
C VAL A 21 4.62 4.14 10.73
N SER A 22 3.51 3.45 10.95
CA SER A 22 3.53 2.06 11.47
C SER A 22 3.41 0.99 10.39
N CYS A 23 3.28 1.36 9.12
CA CYS A 23 3.39 0.44 7.98
C CYS A 23 4.85 0.29 7.53
N GLY A 24 5.24 -0.90 7.09
CA GLY A 24 6.60 -1.18 6.61
C GLY A 24 6.89 -0.59 5.22
N ILE A 25 8.16 -0.65 4.80
CA ILE A 25 8.57 -0.39 3.41
C ILE A 25 8.69 -1.73 2.67
N THR A 26 8.00 -1.86 1.54
CA THR A 26 8.16 -3.01 0.65
C THR A 26 9.51 -2.92 -0.07
N PRO A 27 10.34 -3.97 -0.05
CA PRO A 27 11.57 -4.00 -0.84
C PRO A 27 11.30 -3.79 -2.34
N ALA A 28 12.15 -3.00 -3.01
CA ALA A 28 11.99 -2.73 -4.45
C ALA A 28 12.10 -4.00 -5.34
N PHE A 29 12.72 -5.06 -4.80
CA PHE A 29 12.79 -6.37 -5.43
C PHE A 29 12.50 -7.45 -4.38
N ILE A 30 11.59 -8.37 -4.70
CA ILE A 30 11.15 -9.46 -3.81
C ILE A 30 11.54 -10.78 -4.49
N GLU A 31 12.63 -11.39 -4.02
CA GLU A 31 13.14 -12.66 -4.56
C GLU A 31 12.43 -13.89 -3.96
N LYS A 32 11.98 -13.75 -2.70
CA LYS A 32 11.32 -14.78 -1.92
C LYS A 32 10.39 -14.15 -0.90
N LEU A 33 9.39 -14.90 -0.47
CA LEU A 33 8.48 -14.58 0.62
C LEU A 33 8.82 -15.49 1.81
N LYS A 34 8.64 -14.99 3.04
CA LYS A 34 8.43 -15.86 4.22
C LYS A 34 7.06 -16.52 4.14
N ASP A 35 6.86 -17.60 4.88
CA ASP A 35 5.63 -18.40 4.91
C ASP A 35 4.33 -17.60 5.21
N ASN A 36 4.44 -16.42 5.83
CA ASN A 36 3.32 -15.53 6.13
C ASN A 36 3.32 -14.24 5.29
N GLU A 37 4.23 -14.07 4.33
CA GLU A 37 4.31 -12.88 3.48
C GLU A 37 3.49 -13.07 2.19
N ILE A 38 2.68 -12.06 1.85
CA ILE A 38 1.80 -12.08 0.68
C ILE A 38 2.22 -10.99 -0.31
N PHE A 39 2.52 -11.40 -1.54
CA PHE A 39 2.88 -10.49 -2.64
C PHE A 39 1.62 -9.83 -3.22
N VAL A 40 1.40 -8.55 -2.97
CA VAL A 40 0.20 -7.83 -3.46
C VAL A 40 0.53 -7.12 -4.77
N PHE A 41 -0.24 -7.42 -5.82
CA PHE A 41 0.10 -7.04 -7.20
C PHE A 41 -1.09 -6.49 -8.01
N GLY A 42 -0.75 -5.67 -9.01
CA GLY A 42 -1.72 -5.12 -9.96
C GLY A 42 -2.11 -6.15 -11.03
N SER A 43 -3.42 -6.38 -11.17
CA SER A 43 -4.03 -7.40 -12.02
C SER A 43 -5.03 -6.77 -13.03
N ASN A 44 -5.64 -7.61 -13.85
CA ASN A 44 -6.87 -7.29 -14.59
C ASN A 44 -8.00 -8.24 -14.15
N LEU A 45 -9.25 -7.88 -14.45
CA LEU A 45 -10.42 -8.66 -14.01
C LEU A 45 -10.42 -10.10 -14.54
N GLN A 46 -9.82 -10.33 -15.70
CA GLN A 46 -9.70 -11.64 -16.35
C GLN A 46 -8.54 -12.49 -15.79
N GLY A 47 -7.75 -11.97 -14.84
CA GLY A 47 -6.60 -12.68 -14.27
C GLY A 47 -5.51 -13.06 -15.28
N LEU A 48 -5.31 -12.26 -16.34
CA LEU A 48 -4.29 -12.52 -17.36
C LEU A 48 -2.90 -12.08 -16.86
N HIS A 49 -2.26 -12.94 -16.06
CA HIS A 49 -0.98 -12.69 -15.40
C HIS A 49 0.23 -12.98 -16.32
N GLY A 50 0.24 -12.32 -17.49
CA GLY A 50 1.23 -12.55 -18.55
C GLY A 50 2.51 -11.73 -18.46
N ALA A 51 2.52 -10.60 -17.76
CA ALA A 51 3.67 -9.69 -17.71
C ALA A 51 3.81 -8.93 -16.37
N GLY A 52 4.97 -8.30 -16.15
CA GLY A 52 5.26 -7.48 -14.97
C GLY A 52 5.10 -8.23 -13.64
N ALA A 53 4.71 -7.50 -12.58
CA ALA A 53 4.50 -8.07 -11.25
C ALA A 53 3.47 -9.21 -11.24
N ALA A 54 2.44 -9.18 -12.10
CA ALA A 54 1.47 -10.27 -12.22
C ALA A 54 2.13 -11.57 -12.71
N ARG A 55 3.03 -11.48 -13.70
CA ARG A 55 3.82 -12.64 -14.13
C ARG A 55 4.69 -13.19 -13.00
N THR A 56 5.36 -12.33 -12.24
CA THR A 56 6.16 -12.73 -11.07
C THR A 56 5.29 -13.45 -10.03
N ALA A 57 4.13 -12.90 -9.70
CA ALA A 57 3.19 -13.50 -8.76
C ALA A 57 2.76 -14.92 -9.20
N ARG A 58 2.49 -15.12 -10.50
CA ARG A 58 2.11 -16.43 -11.05
C ARG A 58 3.27 -17.42 -11.10
N GLU A 59 4.46 -16.97 -11.49
CA GLU A 59 5.60 -17.87 -11.71
C GLU A 59 6.32 -18.28 -10.42
N TYR A 60 6.24 -17.46 -9.36
CA TYR A 60 6.99 -17.69 -8.12
C TYR A 60 6.16 -17.72 -6.83
N PHE A 61 4.99 -17.05 -6.79
CA PHE A 61 4.25 -16.81 -5.54
C PHE A 61 2.80 -17.37 -5.55
N GLY A 62 2.48 -18.23 -6.52
CA GLY A 62 1.23 -19.00 -6.53
C GLY A 62 -0.02 -18.28 -7.03
N ALA A 63 0.10 -17.14 -7.72
CA ALA A 63 -1.05 -16.55 -8.39
C ALA A 63 -1.55 -17.44 -9.55
N ILE A 64 -2.88 -17.49 -9.73
CA ILE A 64 -3.58 -18.40 -10.62
C ILE A 64 -4.08 -17.63 -11.85
N MET A 65 -3.68 -18.11 -13.04
CA MET A 65 -4.18 -17.57 -14.31
C MET A 65 -5.71 -17.66 -14.36
N GLY A 66 -6.39 -16.56 -14.70
CA GLY A 66 -7.85 -16.46 -14.68
C GLY A 66 -8.42 -15.87 -13.39
N CYS A 67 -7.64 -15.80 -12.30
CA CYS A 67 -8.07 -15.21 -11.04
C CYS A 67 -7.63 -13.74 -10.92
N GLY A 68 -8.56 -12.82 -11.18
CA GLY A 68 -8.28 -11.39 -11.24
C GLY A 68 -8.17 -10.68 -9.89
N VAL A 69 -8.71 -11.26 -8.81
CA VAL A 69 -9.06 -10.60 -7.54
C VAL A 69 -8.70 -11.50 -6.34
N GLY A 70 -8.20 -10.90 -5.25
CA GLY A 70 -8.12 -11.56 -3.94
C GLY A 70 -6.91 -12.48 -3.73
N LEU A 71 -6.93 -13.22 -2.63
CA LEU A 71 -5.85 -14.10 -2.19
C LEU A 71 -5.77 -15.39 -3.02
N GLN A 72 -4.56 -15.80 -3.37
CA GLN A 72 -4.24 -16.99 -4.16
C GLN A 72 -2.78 -17.40 -3.93
N GLY A 73 -2.54 -18.57 -3.35
CA GLY A 73 -1.19 -18.95 -2.89
C GLY A 73 -0.65 -17.92 -1.90
N GLN A 74 0.58 -17.44 -2.12
CA GLN A 74 1.19 -16.33 -1.37
C GLN A 74 1.08 -15.00 -2.14
N SER A 75 0.00 -14.80 -2.90
CA SER A 75 -0.22 -13.61 -3.71
C SER A 75 -1.63 -13.03 -3.51
N TYR A 76 -1.77 -11.70 -3.56
CA TYR A 76 -3.08 -11.03 -3.53
C TYR A 76 -3.24 -10.11 -4.74
N ALA A 77 -4.30 -10.32 -5.52
CA ALA A 77 -4.55 -9.60 -6.76
C ALA A 77 -5.51 -8.40 -6.58
N ILE A 78 -5.08 -7.22 -7.03
CA ILE A 78 -5.91 -6.01 -7.09
C ILE A 78 -6.10 -5.60 -8.56
N PRO A 79 -7.31 -5.64 -9.14
CA PRO A 79 -7.56 -5.21 -10.51
C PRO A 79 -7.32 -3.71 -10.71
N THR A 80 -6.31 -3.36 -11.51
CA THR A 80 -6.00 -1.96 -11.87
C THR A 80 -6.34 -1.63 -13.32
N MET A 81 -6.32 -2.62 -14.22
CA MET A 81 -6.53 -2.41 -15.66
C MET A 81 -8.01 -2.28 -16.06
N HIS A 82 -8.82 -1.52 -15.31
CA HIS A 82 -10.24 -1.31 -15.64
C HIS A 82 -10.79 0.04 -15.14
N GLY A 83 -11.26 0.89 -16.06
CA GLY A 83 -12.12 2.05 -15.76
C GLY A 83 -11.61 3.13 -14.79
N GLY A 84 -10.31 3.19 -14.51
CA GLY A 84 -9.67 4.27 -13.75
C GLY A 84 -9.80 4.18 -12.24
N ILE A 85 -9.11 5.08 -11.53
CA ILE A 85 -8.96 5.13 -10.06
C ILE A 85 -10.26 4.88 -9.28
N LYS A 86 -11.38 5.46 -9.72
CA LYS A 86 -12.70 5.28 -9.07
C LYS A 86 -13.20 3.82 -9.05
N LYS A 87 -12.81 3.00 -10.04
CA LYS A 87 -13.15 1.56 -10.08
C LYS A 87 -12.10 0.67 -9.43
N ILE A 88 -10.86 1.15 -9.29
CA ILE A 88 -9.80 0.48 -8.53
C ILE A 88 -10.07 0.59 -7.02
N LYS A 89 -10.57 1.74 -6.56
CA LYS A 89 -10.75 2.04 -5.13
C LYS A 89 -11.50 0.94 -4.33
N PRO A 90 -12.64 0.37 -4.77
CA PRO A 90 -13.32 -0.69 -4.04
C PRO A 90 -12.42 -1.90 -3.74
N TYR A 91 -11.66 -2.38 -4.72
CA TYR A 91 -10.72 -3.51 -4.52
C TYR A 91 -9.57 -3.18 -3.57
N VAL A 92 -9.20 -1.89 -3.44
CA VAL A 92 -8.22 -1.45 -2.43
C VAL A 92 -8.88 -1.37 -1.05
N ASP A 93 -10.12 -0.90 -0.94
CA ASP A 93 -10.87 -0.95 0.33
C ASP A 93 -11.06 -2.42 0.78
N ASP A 94 -11.46 -3.33 -0.12
CA ASP A 94 -11.64 -4.77 0.15
C ASP A 94 -10.33 -5.43 0.61
N PHE A 95 -9.20 -5.12 -0.04
CA PHE A 95 -7.86 -5.55 0.39
C PHE A 95 -7.53 -5.06 1.81
N ILE A 96 -7.90 -3.82 2.15
CA ILE A 96 -7.59 -3.22 3.45
C ILE A 96 -8.43 -3.85 4.57
N GLU A 97 -9.70 -4.17 4.33
CA GLU A 97 -10.50 -4.91 5.31
C GLU A 97 -10.01 -6.35 5.45
N PHE A 98 -9.70 -7.06 4.35
CA PHE A 98 -9.09 -8.39 4.39
C PHE A 98 -7.79 -8.40 5.22
N ALA A 99 -6.91 -7.42 5.03
CA ALA A 99 -5.65 -7.32 5.77
C ALA A 99 -5.84 -7.04 7.27
N LYS A 100 -6.96 -6.43 7.71
CA LYS A 100 -7.29 -6.28 9.13
C LYS A 100 -7.85 -7.56 9.75
N GLU A 101 -8.56 -8.37 8.98
CA GLU A 101 -9.07 -9.67 9.42
C GLU A 101 -7.94 -10.70 9.52
N HIS A 102 -6.92 -10.59 8.64
CA HIS A 102 -5.78 -11.50 8.53
C HIS A 102 -4.47 -10.90 9.07
N THR A 103 -4.44 -10.58 10.37
CA THR A 103 -3.23 -9.98 11.02
C THR A 103 -2.03 -10.93 11.15
N GLU A 104 -2.22 -12.24 10.95
CA GLU A 104 -1.17 -13.25 10.85
C GLU A 104 -0.35 -13.14 9.55
N LEU A 105 -0.94 -12.56 8.49
CA LEU A 105 -0.32 -12.37 7.18
C LEU A 105 0.30 -10.98 7.07
N HIS A 106 1.51 -10.90 6.47
CA HIS A 106 2.19 -9.64 6.16
C HIS A 106 2.11 -9.34 4.66
N PHE A 107 1.41 -8.27 4.29
CA PHE A 107 1.17 -7.91 2.90
C PHE A 107 2.27 -6.98 2.36
N LEU A 108 3.00 -7.45 1.35
CA LEU A 108 4.04 -6.69 0.64
C LEU A 108 3.42 -6.05 -0.61
N VAL A 109 3.00 -4.79 -0.48
CA VAL A 109 2.36 -4.05 -1.58
C VAL A 109 3.41 -3.56 -2.57
N THR A 110 3.30 -3.98 -3.82
CA THR A 110 4.12 -3.48 -4.94
C THR A 110 3.63 -2.11 -5.43
N ARG A 111 4.28 -1.50 -6.43
CA ARG A 111 3.76 -0.30 -7.12
C ARG A 111 2.57 -0.65 -8.04
N ILE A 112 1.48 -1.05 -7.41
CA ILE A 112 0.25 -1.55 -8.02
C ILE A 112 -0.31 -0.51 -8.99
N GLY A 113 -0.52 -0.90 -10.24
CA GLY A 113 -1.04 -0.01 -11.29
C GLY A 113 0.01 0.89 -11.97
N CYS A 114 1.18 1.11 -11.36
CA CYS A 114 2.17 2.06 -11.88
C CYS A 114 3.18 1.48 -12.89
N GLY A 115 3.08 0.17 -13.17
CA GLY A 115 3.73 -0.47 -14.30
C GLY A 115 2.85 -0.44 -15.56
N ILE A 116 2.43 -1.62 -16.02
CA ILE A 116 1.72 -1.83 -17.30
C ILE A 116 0.39 -1.05 -17.40
N ALA A 117 -0.30 -0.81 -16.27
CA ALA A 117 -1.56 -0.06 -16.29
C ALA A 117 -1.37 1.48 -16.42
N GLY A 118 -0.14 1.98 -16.28
CA GLY A 118 0.25 3.35 -16.62
C GLY A 118 -0.19 4.45 -15.65
N PHE A 119 -0.73 4.12 -14.48
CA PHE A 119 -1.07 5.13 -13.46
C PHE A 119 0.18 5.71 -12.81
N ARG A 120 0.14 6.99 -12.45
CA ARG A 120 1.21 7.58 -11.64
C ARG A 120 1.07 7.18 -10.17
N ASP A 121 2.17 7.25 -9.42
CA ASP A 121 2.14 6.95 -7.98
C ASP A 121 1.19 7.90 -7.24
N GLU A 122 1.06 9.17 -7.66
CA GLU A 122 0.17 10.15 -7.00
C GLU A 122 -1.32 9.87 -7.25
N GLU A 123 -1.66 9.04 -8.23
CA GLU A 123 -3.05 8.62 -8.50
C GLU A 123 -3.45 7.40 -7.67
N ILE A 124 -2.49 6.50 -7.38
CA ILE A 124 -2.74 5.24 -6.66
C ILE A 124 -2.47 5.37 -5.17
N ALA A 125 -1.37 6.00 -4.75
CA ALA A 125 -0.96 6.08 -3.34
C ALA A 125 -2.06 6.63 -2.40
N PRO A 126 -2.87 7.65 -2.77
CA PRO A 126 -3.96 8.11 -1.91
C PRO A 126 -5.02 7.05 -1.58
N LEU A 127 -5.18 6.01 -2.40
CA LEU A 127 -6.09 4.88 -2.11
C LEU A 127 -5.63 4.08 -0.88
N PHE A 128 -4.32 4.01 -0.64
CA PHE A 128 -3.70 3.29 0.46
C PHE A 128 -3.55 4.13 1.74
N LYS A 129 -4.00 5.39 1.78
CA LYS A 129 -3.83 6.27 2.97
C LYS A 129 -4.40 5.67 4.27
N LYS A 130 -5.40 4.78 4.18
CA LYS A 130 -5.96 4.03 5.33
C LYS A 130 -5.05 2.94 5.90
N THR A 131 -3.98 2.53 5.21
CA THR A 131 -3.04 1.51 5.73
C THR A 131 -1.98 2.09 6.65
N ILE A 132 -1.81 3.42 6.69
CA ILE A 132 -0.99 4.09 7.71
C ILE A 132 -1.66 3.84 9.07
N GLY A 133 -1.03 3.02 9.91
CA GLY A 133 -1.65 2.47 11.11
C GLY A 133 -1.44 0.95 11.20
N LEU A 134 -1.55 0.23 10.08
CA LEU A 134 -1.54 -1.22 10.01
C LEU A 134 -0.11 -1.77 9.96
N THR A 135 0.25 -2.57 10.96
CA THR A 135 1.61 -3.12 11.14
C THR A 135 1.92 -4.29 10.21
N ASN A 136 0.90 -4.95 9.66
CA ASN A 136 1.02 -6.10 8.77
C ASN A 136 0.93 -5.73 7.28
N ILE A 137 1.05 -4.45 6.93
CA ILE A 137 1.14 -3.98 5.55
C ILE A 137 2.46 -3.22 5.37
N SER A 138 3.21 -3.60 4.35
CA SER A 138 4.29 -2.80 3.78
C SER A 138 3.83 -2.13 2.49
N LEU A 139 4.21 -0.87 2.28
CA LEU A 139 3.94 -0.10 1.05
C LEU A 139 5.24 0.19 0.29
N PRO A 140 5.18 0.45 -1.03
CA PRO A 140 6.32 1.03 -1.75
C PRO A 140 6.75 2.35 -1.13
N LYS A 141 8.06 2.63 -1.14
CA LYS A 141 8.61 3.87 -0.60
C LYS A 141 7.94 5.10 -1.22
N GLU A 142 7.72 5.09 -2.53
CA GLU A 142 7.09 6.17 -3.28
C GLU A 142 5.66 6.46 -2.79
N PHE A 143 4.88 5.42 -2.46
CA PHE A 143 3.52 5.60 -1.93
C PHE A 143 3.56 6.21 -0.53
N ILE A 144 4.49 5.77 0.32
CA ILE A 144 4.68 6.30 1.68
C ILE A 144 5.06 7.78 1.64
N GLU A 145 6.02 8.17 0.79
CA GLU A 145 6.44 9.56 0.62
C GLU A 145 5.25 10.45 0.18
N ILE A 146 4.46 10.00 -0.79
CA ILE A 146 3.27 10.73 -1.25
C ILE A 146 2.20 10.85 -0.16
N ILE A 147 1.94 9.78 0.61
CA ILE A 147 0.90 9.78 1.65
C ILE A 147 1.27 10.69 2.84
N ILE A 148 2.56 10.81 3.18
CA ILE A 148 3.05 11.63 4.29
C ILE A 148 3.07 13.13 3.94
N ILE A 149 3.29 13.47 2.67
CA ILE A 149 3.39 14.86 2.19
C ILE A 149 1.98 15.50 1.98
N GLN A 150 0.90 14.70 1.98
CA GLN A 150 -0.50 15.13 1.78
C GLN A 150 -1.34 15.11 3.05
#